data_AF-A0A1T5EYS4-F1
#
_entry.id   AF-A0A1T5EYS4-F1
#
_cell.length_a   1.000
_cell.length_b   1.000
_cell.length_c   1.000
_cell.angle_alpha   90.00
_cell.angle_beta   90.00
_cell.angle_gamma   90.00
#
_symmetry.space_group_name_H-M   'P 1'
#
loop_
_entity.id
_entity.type
_entity.pdbx_description
1 polymer ?
#
loop_
_entity_poly.entity_id
_entity_poly.type
_entity_poly.pdbx_seq_one_letter_code
_entity_poly.pdbx_strand_id
1 'polypeptide(L)'
;MCIFLKTCCLGNCTGISFIDSTPLKVCHIKREKQYKVFKDIATKGQCSIGWFYGFKLHLVINDKGEIIDFLFTPGNTDDRQPLKDKNFHKKLFGKCSETRGKLTKHSLKKCLLMEYT
;
A
#
# COMPACT_ATOMS: atom_id res chain seq x y z
N MET A 1 -16.45 3.59 8.81
CA MET A 1 -15.15 4.13 9.27
C MET A 1 -14.19 4.44 8.12
N CYS A 2 -13.82 3.49 7.26
CA CYS A 2 -12.80 3.72 6.21
C CYS A 2 -13.18 4.77 5.16
N ILE A 3 -14.47 4.92 4.84
CA ILE A 3 -14.96 5.96 3.92
C ILE A 3 -14.69 7.35 4.51
N PHE A 4 -15.01 7.56 5.78
CA PHE A 4 -14.77 8.83 6.48
C PHE A 4 -13.28 9.23 6.47
N LEU A 5 -12.38 8.28 6.72
CA LEU A 5 -10.94 8.54 6.63
C LEU A 5 -10.52 8.97 5.21
N LYS A 6 -11.09 8.33 4.18
CA LYS A 6 -10.76 8.60 2.78
C LYS A 6 -11.41 9.88 2.22
N THR A 7 -12.45 10.39 2.87
CA THR A 7 -13.17 11.61 2.45
C THR A 7 -12.82 12.84 3.29
N CYS A 8 -12.50 12.68 4.58
CA CYS A 8 -12.43 13.81 5.52
C CYS A 8 -11.09 13.96 6.24
N CYS A 9 -10.26 12.91 6.29
CA CYS A 9 -9.04 12.88 7.13
C CYS A 9 -7.74 12.72 6.32
N LEU A 10 -7.79 12.96 5.01
CA LEU A 10 -6.59 12.90 4.18
C LEU A 10 -5.82 14.21 4.26
N GLY A 11 -4.52 14.10 4.50
CA GLY A 11 -3.57 15.20 4.50
C GLY A 11 -3.17 15.62 3.08
N ASN A 12 -2.48 16.76 3.00
CA ASN A 12 -1.98 17.27 1.73
C ASN A 12 -0.61 16.68 1.39
N CYS A 13 -0.37 16.46 0.08
CA CYS A 13 0.94 16.04 -0.41
C CYS A 13 1.90 17.24 -0.42
N THR A 14 2.90 17.21 0.46
CA THR A 14 3.94 18.24 0.63
C THR A 14 5.10 18.10 -0.36
N GLY A 15 5.13 17.02 -1.15
CA GLY A 15 6.13 16.76 -2.18
C GLY A 15 7.15 15.67 -1.84
N ILE A 16 7.16 15.19 -0.60
CA ILE A 16 7.82 13.94 -0.19
C ILE A 16 6.72 13.04 0.38
N SER A 17 6.70 11.80 -0.08
CA SER A 17 5.73 10.80 0.37
C SER A 17 6.45 9.49 0.62
N PHE A 18 6.06 8.83 1.69
CA PHE A 18 6.53 7.50 2.06
C PHE A 18 5.41 6.51 1.80
N ILE A 19 5.76 5.40 1.17
CA ILE A 19 4.83 4.29 0.94
C ILE A 19 5.36 3.07 1.65
N ASP A 20 4.50 2.44 2.43
CA ASP A 20 4.79 1.19 3.12
C ASP A 20 3.63 0.21 2.95
N SER A 21 3.96 -1.07 2.84
CA SER A 21 3.03 -2.18 2.66
C SER A 21 3.01 -3.05 3.90
N THR A 22 1.90 -3.03 4.64
CA THR A 22 1.75 -3.78 5.89
C THR A 22 0.78 -4.97 5.73
N PRO A 23 1.14 -6.18 6.17
CA PRO A 23 0.23 -7.33 6.12
C PRO A 23 -0.87 -7.23 7.16
N LEU A 24 -2.11 -7.23 6.71
CA LEU A 24 -3.31 -7.30 7.54
C LEU A 24 -3.83 -8.73 7.59
N LYS A 25 -3.54 -9.42 8.70
CA LYS A 25 -3.95 -10.81 8.94
C LYS A 25 -5.42 -10.83 9.36
N VAL A 26 -6.27 -11.47 8.56
CA VAL A 26 -7.71 -11.60 8.88
C VAL A 26 -7.99 -12.84 9.74
N CYS A 27 -7.17 -13.89 9.60
CA CYS A 27 -7.19 -15.04 10.47
C CYS A 27 -5.81 -15.72 10.52
N HIS A 28 -5.65 -16.67 11.44
CA HIS A 28 -4.49 -17.54 11.44
C HIS A 28 -4.49 -18.43 10.18
N ILE A 29 -3.33 -18.63 9.54
CA ILE A 29 -3.23 -19.35 8.25
C ILE A 29 -3.82 -20.77 8.30
N LYS A 30 -3.69 -21.46 9.43
CA LYS A 30 -4.28 -22.79 9.66
C LYS A 30 -5.82 -22.80 9.61
N ARG A 31 -6.48 -21.66 9.85
CA ARG A 31 -7.95 -21.52 9.89
C ARG A 31 -8.54 -20.94 8.60
N GLU A 32 -7.72 -20.67 7.59
CA GLU A 32 -8.16 -20.14 6.28
C GLU A 32 -9.38 -20.89 5.73
N LYS A 33 -9.34 -22.23 5.72
CA LYS A 33 -10.43 -23.06 5.16
C LYS A 33 -11.77 -22.92 5.89
N GLN A 34 -11.74 -22.55 7.17
CA GLN A 34 -12.93 -22.38 8.02
C GLN A 34 -13.42 -20.94 8.03
N TYR A 35 -12.58 -19.99 7.62
CA TYR A 35 -12.90 -18.56 7.63
C TYR A 35 -13.79 -18.19 6.44
N LYS A 36 -15.02 -17.75 6.71
CA LYS A 36 -16.03 -17.49 5.67
C LYS A 36 -16.24 -16.01 5.32
N VAL A 37 -15.81 -15.09 6.19
CA VAL A 37 -16.18 -13.66 6.07
C VAL A 37 -15.51 -12.98 4.87
N PHE A 38 -14.22 -13.21 4.65
CA PHE A 38 -13.49 -12.73 3.45
C PHE A 38 -13.11 -13.87 2.52
N LYS A 39 -13.94 -14.93 2.48
CA LYS A 39 -13.74 -16.02 1.54
C LYS A 39 -13.74 -15.46 0.11
N ASP A 40 -12.83 -15.92 -0.72
CA ASP A 40 -12.61 -15.50 -2.11
C ASP A 40 -12.08 -14.05 -2.31
N ILE A 41 -11.91 -13.27 -1.23
CA ILE A 41 -11.35 -11.91 -1.27
C ILE A 41 -9.97 -11.86 -0.60
N ALA A 42 -9.85 -12.47 0.59
CA ALA A 42 -8.58 -12.60 1.29
C ALA A 42 -7.76 -13.76 0.70
N THR A 43 -6.46 -13.56 0.57
CA THR A 43 -5.55 -14.56 0.02
C THR A 43 -4.36 -14.77 0.93
N LYS A 44 -3.64 -15.88 0.72
CA LYS A 44 -2.33 -16.07 1.33
C LYS A 44 -1.32 -15.10 0.73
N GLY A 45 -0.50 -14.51 1.59
CA GLY A 45 0.63 -13.67 1.20
C GLY A 45 1.88 -14.07 1.99
N GLN A 46 3.04 -13.73 1.45
CA GLN A 46 4.32 -13.89 2.11
C GLN A 46 4.87 -12.52 2.51
N CYS A 47 5.35 -12.42 3.75
CA CYS A 47 6.15 -11.30 4.25
C CYS A 47 7.47 -11.85 4.82
N SER A 48 8.39 -10.95 5.19
CA SER A 48 9.68 -11.27 5.82
C SER A 48 9.53 -12.15 7.06
N ILE A 49 8.42 -11.95 7.80
CA ILE A 49 8.10 -12.64 9.05
C ILE A 49 7.36 -13.97 8.79
N GLY A 50 7.06 -14.29 7.53
CA GLY A 50 6.44 -15.55 7.11
C GLY A 50 5.10 -15.38 6.38
N TRP A 51 4.37 -16.49 6.27
CA TRP A 51 3.09 -16.55 5.57
C TRP A 51 1.94 -16.01 6.43
N PHE A 52 1.03 -15.29 5.79
CA PHE A 52 -0.20 -14.83 6.41
C PHE A 52 -1.40 -15.07 5.48
N TYR A 53 -2.61 -15.03 6.03
CA TYR A 53 -3.85 -15.03 5.27
C TYR A 53 -4.60 -13.72 5.54
N GLY A 54 -4.88 -12.96 4.47
CA GLY A 54 -5.53 -11.67 4.59
C GLY A 54 -5.21 -10.73 3.43
N PHE A 55 -4.98 -9.47 3.78
CA PHE A 55 -4.78 -8.36 2.86
C PHE A 55 -3.42 -7.70 3.09
N LYS A 56 -2.97 -6.92 2.12
CA LYS A 56 -1.89 -5.94 2.31
C LYS A 56 -2.50 -4.55 2.30
N LEU A 57 -2.09 -3.73 3.26
CA LEU A 57 -2.44 -2.34 3.35
C LEU A 57 -1.25 -1.50 2.90
N HIS A 58 -1.44 -0.80 1.80
CA HIS A 58 -0.49 0.17 1.27
C HIS A 58 -0.87 1.53 1.84
N LEU A 59 -0.04 2.08 2.72
CA LEU A 59 -0.22 3.39 3.32
C LEU A 59 0.71 4.38 2.66
N VAL A 60 0.17 5.57 2.37
CA VAL A 60 0.98 6.69 1.91
C VAL A 60 0.89 7.84 2.88
N ILE A 61 2.03 8.23 3.42
CA ILE A 61 2.14 9.29 4.41
C ILE A 61 3.06 10.40 3.90
N ASN A 62 2.78 11.63 4.32
CA ASN A 62 3.72 12.74 4.09
C ASN A 62 4.84 12.75 5.15
N ASP A 63 5.79 13.65 4.97
CA ASP A 63 6.90 13.91 5.89
C ASP A 63 6.48 14.38 7.29
N LYS A 64 5.24 14.86 7.44
CA LYS A 64 4.64 15.25 8.71
C LYS A 64 3.86 14.12 9.39
N GLY A 65 3.78 12.94 8.77
CA GLY A 65 3.05 11.77 9.28
C GLY A 65 1.54 11.80 9.02
N GLU A 66 1.04 12.71 8.19
CA GLU A 66 -0.36 12.74 7.77
C GLU A 66 -0.58 11.70 6.65
N ILE A 67 -1.72 11.00 6.71
CA ILE A 67 -2.09 10.01 5.70
C ILE A 67 -2.60 10.73 4.44
N ILE A 68 -1.92 10.56 3.32
CA ILE A 68 -2.30 11.13 2.03
C ILE A 68 -3.32 10.22 1.33
N ASP A 69 -3.06 8.91 1.29
CA ASP A 69 -3.97 7.91 0.75
C ASP A 69 -3.61 6.52 1.29
N PHE A 70 -4.52 5.57 1.12
CA PHE A 70 -4.28 4.17 1.44
C PHE A 70 -5.06 3.26 0.50
N LEU A 71 -4.55 2.05 0.29
CA LEU A 71 -5.16 1.05 -0.57
C LEU A 71 -5.06 -0.34 0.07
N PHE A 72 -6.11 -1.14 -0.11
CA PHE A 72 -6.11 -2.55 0.26
C PHE A 72 -5.96 -3.41 -0.97
N THR A 73 -5.04 -4.37 -0.93
CA THR A 73 -4.89 -5.40 -1.95
C THR A 73 -4.97 -6.79 -1.30
N PRO A 74 -5.36 -7.84 -2.04
CA PRO A 74 -5.21 -9.22 -1.57
C PRO A 74 -3.77 -9.55 -1.17
N GLY A 75 -3.59 -10.44 -0.21
CA GLY A 75 -2.28 -10.83 0.34
C GLY A 75 -1.25 -11.30 -0.69
N ASN A 76 -1.69 -11.84 -1.83
CA ASN A 76 -0.82 -12.34 -2.91
C ASN A 76 -0.42 -11.26 -3.93
N THR A 77 -0.83 -10.01 -3.71
CA THR A 77 -0.54 -8.92 -4.65
C THR A 77 0.89 -8.43 -4.43
N ASP A 78 1.63 -8.25 -5.53
CA ASP A 78 2.95 -7.63 -5.54
C ASP A 78 2.83 -6.15 -5.17
N ASP A 79 3.71 -5.66 -4.30
CA ASP A 79 3.61 -4.31 -3.72
C ASP A 79 3.80 -3.19 -4.76
N ARG A 80 4.32 -3.51 -5.95
CA ARG A 80 4.50 -2.57 -7.07
C ARG A 80 3.27 -2.46 -7.97
N GLN A 81 2.36 -3.44 -7.95
CA GLN A 81 1.12 -3.36 -8.74
C GLN A 81 0.21 -2.19 -8.33
N PRO A 82 -0.08 -1.97 -7.03
CA PRO A 82 -0.93 -0.85 -6.61
C PRO A 82 -0.29 0.51 -6.90
N LEU A 83 1.04 0.57 -7.01
CA LEU A 83 1.73 1.79 -7.44
C LEU A 83 1.38 2.15 -8.89
N LYS A 84 1.22 1.18 -9.79
CA LYS A 84 0.93 1.42 -11.22
C LYS A 84 -0.49 1.93 -11.48
N ASP A 85 -1.36 1.88 -10.48
CA ASP A 85 -2.76 2.28 -10.65
C ASP A 85 -2.88 3.81 -10.82
N LYS A 86 -3.41 4.22 -11.97
CA LYS A 86 -3.51 5.65 -12.34
C LYS A 86 -4.31 6.48 -11.33
N ASN A 87 -5.24 5.86 -10.61
CA ASN A 87 -6.03 6.52 -9.58
C ASN A 87 -5.22 6.81 -8.31
N PHE A 88 -4.28 5.92 -7.95
CA PHE A 88 -3.36 6.11 -6.84
C PHE A 88 -2.36 7.22 -7.17
N HIS A 89 -1.83 7.23 -8.40
CA HIS A 89 -0.94 8.29 -8.88
C HIS A 89 -1.57 9.69 -8.89
N LYS A 90 -2.86 9.86 -9.20
CA LYS A 90 -3.52 11.18 -9.25
C LYS A 90 -3.48 11.91 -7.90
N LYS A 91 -3.60 11.17 -6.78
CA LYS A 91 -3.50 11.75 -5.43
C LYS A 91 -2.05 11.86 -4.95
N LEU A 92 -1.19 10.95 -5.38
CA LEU A 92 0.19 10.88 -4.92
C LEU A 92 1.14 11.81 -5.66
N PHE A 93 0.87 12.13 -6.92
CA PHE A 93 1.89 12.71 -7.76
C PHE A 93 1.44 13.66 -8.85
N GLY A 94 2.04 14.85 -8.77
CA GLY A 94 2.68 15.46 -9.93
C GLY A 94 4.07 14.84 -10.24
N LYS A 95 4.12 13.58 -10.72
CA LYS A 95 5.27 12.71 -11.18
C LYS A 95 6.02 11.79 -10.19
N CYS A 96 5.56 10.53 -10.07
CA CYS A 96 6.19 9.47 -9.27
C CYS A 96 7.27 8.75 -10.08
N SER A 97 8.46 8.54 -9.49
CA SER A 97 9.49 7.66 -10.06
C SER A 97 9.87 6.59 -9.04
N GLU A 98 9.69 5.32 -9.43
CA GLU A 98 10.10 4.14 -8.68
C GLU A 98 11.61 3.91 -8.83
N THR A 99 12.30 3.49 -7.76
CA THR A 99 13.66 2.96 -7.88
C THR A 99 13.87 1.68 -7.09
N ARG A 100 13.91 0.56 -7.84
CA ARG A 100 15.10 -0.30 -7.95
C ARG A 100 15.32 -0.61 -9.45
N GLY A 101 16.05 0.28 -10.12
CA GLY A 101 16.53 0.09 -11.50
C GLY A 101 15.87 0.99 -12.55
N LYS A 102 16.66 1.93 -13.07
CA LYS A 102 16.42 2.87 -14.20
C LYS A 102 15.59 4.12 -13.87
N LEU A 103 16.30 5.11 -13.34
CA LEU A 103 15.96 6.53 -13.45
C LEU A 103 15.85 6.93 -14.92
N THR A 104 14.73 7.51 -15.33
CA THR A 104 14.67 8.37 -16.51
C THR A 104 14.45 9.80 -16.02
N LYS A 105 15.44 10.65 -16.29
CA LYS A 105 15.51 12.04 -15.83
C LYS A 105 14.38 12.87 -16.44
N HIS A 106 13.36 13.24 -15.66
CA HIS A 106 12.85 14.63 -15.67
C HIS A 106 11.86 14.91 -14.52
N SER A 107 12.33 15.74 -13.59
CA SER A 107 11.60 16.41 -12.50
C SER A 107 11.34 15.55 -11.25
N LEU A 108 12.29 15.61 -10.32
CA LEU A 108 12.32 14.90 -9.04
C LEU A 108 11.49 15.61 -7.97
N LYS A 109 10.45 14.94 -7.47
CA LYS A 109 9.97 15.07 -6.08
C LYS A 109 10.06 13.67 -5.45
N LYS A 110 10.73 13.58 -4.29
CA LYS A 110 11.35 12.36 -3.76
C LYS A 110 10.29 11.47 -3.08
N CYS A 111 9.87 10.38 -3.73
CA CYS A 111 9.11 9.32 -3.06
C CYS A 111 10.11 8.30 -2.51
N LEU A 112 10.02 7.99 -1.22
CA LEU A 112 10.86 6.97 -0.59
C LEU A 112 9.99 5.74 -0.35
N LEU A 113 10.25 4.69 -1.13
CA LEU A 113 9.69 3.36 -0.88
C LEU A 113 10.55 2.70 0.20
N MET A 114 10.01 2.57 1.40
CA MET A 114 10.60 1.74 2.45
C MET A 114 10.04 0.33 2.27
N GLU A 115 10.57 -0.43 1.34
CA GLU A 115 10.25 -1.87 1.24
C GLU A 115 11.03 -2.60 2.34
N TYR A 116 10.40 -2.83 3.50
CA TYR A 116 10.85 -3.83 4.46
C TYR A 116 10.43 -5.23 3.97
N THR A 117 11.07 -5.72 2.91
CA THR A 117 11.05 -7.13 2.50
C THR A 117 12.06 -7.94 3.29
#